data_AF-A0A6C0CQA7-F1
#
_entry.id   AF-A0A6C0CQA7-F1
#
_cell.length_a   1.000
_cell.length_b   1.000
_cell.length_c   1.000
_cell.angle_alpha   90.00
_cell.angle_beta   90.00
_cell.angle_gamma   90.00
#
_symmetry.space_group_name_H-M   'P 1'
#
loop_
_entity.id
_entity.type
_entity.pdbx_description
1 polymer ?
#
loop_
_entity_poly.entity_id
_entity_poly.type
_entity_poly.pdbx_seq_one_letter_code
_entity_poly.pdbx_strand_id
1 'polypeptide(L)'
;MSRQSETEIATISTDNPYVMMATEDSDNQTPVVTATVVSTFPSQTRTIYINGLDNTCIEVPTEIADKALQIQSMGRGIKCICFIDLVFNLVYMLYGSVIGFIFSLASASGIYSTYYQSRSLLTCYLCYQYIMVLSKLLTIIFYIALTDSDVRNTFHENYPQIQLPETLAAPIFMSSMLFFIQTYIACYVRKYYNLLPNSGDKKYFVARALPSV
;
A
#
# COMPACT_ATOMS: atom_id res chain seq x y z
N MET A 1 14.86 18.44 -37.38
CA MET A 1 15.29 17.48 -36.34
C MET A 1 14.07 17.10 -35.51
N SER A 2 13.32 16.09 -35.95
CA SER A 2 12.21 15.53 -35.18
C SER A 2 12.78 14.65 -34.07
N ARG A 3 12.53 15.00 -32.81
CA ARG A 3 12.72 14.06 -31.69
C ARG A 3 11.77 12.89 -31.95
N GLN A 4 12.30 11.75 -32.36
CA GLN A 4 11.63 10.48 -32.14
C GLN A 4 11.44 10.39 -30.62
N SER A 5 10.21 10.57 -30.15
CA SER A 5 9.87 10.13 -28.81
C SER A 5 10.06 8.63 -28.83
N GLU A 6 11.07 8.13 -28.14
CA GLU A 6 11.11 6.73 -27.75
C GLU A 6 9.76 6.45 -27.07
N THR A 7 8.87 5.77 -27.77
CA THR A 7 7.66 5.20 -27.20
C THR A 7 8.15 4.16 -26.21
N GLU A 8 8.35 4.58 -24.96
CA GLU A 8 8.70 3.71 -23.86
C GLU A 8 7.58 2.69 -23.69
N ILE A 9 7.85 1.48 -24.20
CA ILE A 9 6.96 0.31 -24.17
C ILE A 9 6.79 -0.08 -22.70
N ALA A 10 5.72 0.40 -22.09
CA ALA A 10 5.36 0.05 -20.72
C ALA A 10 4.54 -1.25 -20.74
N THR A 11 4.98 -2.26 -19.99
CA THR A 11 4.26 -3.52 -19.83
C THR A 11 3.50 -3.54 -18.52
N ILE A 12 2.21 -3.91 -18.55
CA ILE A 12 1.37 -4.06 -17.37
C ILE A 12 0.98 -5.53 -17.20
N SER A 13 1.00 -6.00 -15.95
CA SER A 13 0.56 -7.35 -15.58
C SER A 13 -0.97 -7.47 -15.62
N THR A 14 -1.46 -8.66 -15.97
CA THR A 14 -2.89 -9.02 -15.92
C THR A 14 -3.54 -8.86 -14.54
N ASP A 15 -2.74 -8.90 -13.47
CA ASP A 15 -3.23 -8.78 -12.08
C ASP A 15 -3.43 -7.32 -11.63
N ASN A 16 -3.26 -6.36 -12.55
CA ASN A 16 -3.44 -4.94 -12.27
C ASN A 16 -4.94 -4.61 -12.12
N PRO A 17 -5.36 -3.86 -11.08
CA PRO A 17 -6.77 -3.50 -10.88
C PRO A 17 -7.37 -2.67 -12.02
N TYR A 18 -6.52 -2.09 -12.87
CA TYR A 18 -6.90 -1.37 -14.06
C TYR A 18 -6.83 -2.23 -15.33
N VAL A 19 -6.82 -3.56 -15.26
CA VAL A 19 -6.89 -4.41 -16.47
C VAL A 19 -8.05 -5.38 -16.32
N MET A 20 -8.96 -5.39 -17.29
CA MET A 20 -10.00 -6.42 -17.43
C MET A 20 -9.85 -7.06 -18.80
N MET A 21 -9.64 -8.38 -18.82
CA MET A 21 -9.71 -9.16 -20.05
C MET A 21 -11.18 -9.34 -20.42
N ALA A 22 -11.52 -9.15 -21.70
CA ALA A 22 -12.82 -9.57 -22.19
C ALA A 22 -12.90 -11.11 -22.11
N THR A 23 -13.86 -11.64 -21.36
CA THR A 23 -14.13 -13.09 -21.35
C THR A 23 -14.80 -13.49 -22.66
N GLU A 24 -14.36 -14.59 -23.26
CA GLU A 24 -14.79 -15.09 -24.59
C GLU A 24 -16.32 -15.32 -24.70
N ASP A 25 -17.06 -15.42 -23.60
CA ASP A 25 -18.53 -15.55 -23.60
C ASP A 25 -19.29 -14.22 -23.81
N SER A 26 -18.58 -13.09 -24.01
CA SER A 26 -19.20 -11.77 -24.20
C SER A 26 -19.63 -11.46 -25.64
N ASP A 27 -19.39 -12.38 -26.59
CA ASP A 27 -19.71 -12.14 -28.01
C ASP A 27 -21.21 -12.20 -28.33
N ASN A 28 -22.05 -12.68 -27.39
CA ASN A 28 -23.52 -12.72 -27.56
C ASN A 28 -24.32 -11.86 -26.59
N GLN A 29 -23.64 -11.11 -25.72
CA GLN A 29 -24.27 -10.01 -25.00
C GLN A 29 -23.47 -8.79 -25.37
N THR A 30 -24.01 -7.92 -26.22
CA THR A 30 -23.56 -6.52 -26.26
C THR A 30 -23.40 -6.09 -24.81
N PRO A 31 -22.17 -5.85 -24.32
CA PRO A 31 -22.05 -5.34 -22.99
C PRO A 31 -22.73 -3.99 -23.04
N VAL A 32 -23.91 -3.88 -22.42
CA VAL A 32 -24.41 -2.62 -21.86
C VAL A 32 -23.53 -2.31 -20.64
N VAL A 33 -22.21 -2.43 -20.79
CA VAL A 33 -21.31 -1.46 -20.24
C VAL A 33 -21.71 -0.23 -21.03
N THR A 34 -22.47 0.65 -20.38
CA THR A 34 -22.47 2.06 -20.75
C THR A 34 -20.99 2.43 -20.73
N ALA A 35 -20.31 2.22 -21.86
CA ALA A 35 -19.14 2.95 -22.23
C ALA A 35 -19.66 4.36 -22.20
N THR A 36 -19.53 5.00 -21.04
CA THR A 36 -19.45 6.43 -20.99
C THR A 36 -18.22 6.68 -21.83
N VAL A 37 -18.44 6.81 -23.14
CA VAL A 37 -17.53 7.47 -24.04
C VAL A 37 -17.37 8.79 -23.35
N VAL A 38 -16.28 8.91 -22.58
CA VAL A 38 -15.84 10.16 -22.03
C VAL A 38 -15.49 10.95 -23.28
N SER A 39 -16.50 11.63 -23.81
CA SER A 39 -16.46 12.42 -25.05
C SER A 39 -15.61 13.69 -24.87
N THR A 40 -14.97 13.84 -23.72
CA THR A 40 -13.79 14.65 -23.54
C THR A 40 -12.58 13.81 -23.91
N PHE A 41 -12.17 13.89 -25.18
CA PHE A 41 -10.87 13.41 -25.63
C PHE A 41 -9.78 13.83 -24.62
N PRO A 42 -9.15 12.90 -23.89
CA PRO A 42 -7.94 13.25 -23.19
C PRO A 42 -6.89 13.57 -24.25
N SER A 43 -6.24 14.73 -24.10
CA SER A 43 -5.33 15.30 -25.10
C SER A 43 -4.10 14.42 -25.40
N GLN A 44 -3.88 13.35 -24.64
CA GLN A 44 -2.78 12.39 -24.80
C GLN A 44 -3.21 10.97 -24.37
N THR A 45 -3.00 9.98 -25.23
CA THR A 45 -3.14 8.54 -24.95
C THR A 45 -1.77 7.87 -24.95
N ARG A 46 -1.60 6.81 -24.16
CA ARG A 46 -0.39 5.98 -24.11
C ARG A 46 -0.77 4.54 -24.43
N THR A 47 -0.01 3.91 -25.30
CA THR A 47 -0.15 2.48 -25.62
C THR A 47 0.57 1.65 -24.57
N ILE A 48 -0.14 0.72 -23.95
CA ILE A 48 0.39 -0.20 -22.94
C ILE A 48 0.28 -1.62 -23.48
N TYR A 49 1.35 -2.41 -23.33
CA TYR A 49 1.35 -3.82 -23.69
C TYR A 49 1.03 -4.69 -22.47
N ILE A 50 0.18 -5.70 -22.65
CA ILE A 50 -0.15 -6.63 -21.56
C ILE A 50 0.88 -7.75 -21.56
N ASN A 51 1.57 -7.92 -20.44
CA ASN A 51 2.60 -8.95 -20.32
C ASN A 51 1.96 -10.34 -20.27
N GLY A 52 2.39 -11.27 -21.14
CA GLY A 52 1.85 -12.63 -21.22
C GLY A 52 0.79 -12.87 -22.31
N LEU A 53 0.44 -11.85 -23.11
CA LEU A 53 -0.38 -11.99 -24.32
C LEU A 53 0.37 -11.40 -25.51
N ASP A 54 0.70 -12.24 -26.49
CA ASP A 54 1.35 -11.80 -27.71
C ASP A 54 0.46 -10.77 -28.43
N ASN A 55 1.04 -9.62 -28.80
CA ASN A 55 0.41 -8.55 -29.60
C ASN A 55 -0.88 -7.90 -29.07
N THR A 56 -1.18 -8.01 -27.77
CA THR A 56 -2.32 -7.28 -27.18
C THR A 56 -1.87 -5.94 -26.58
N CYS A 57 -2.34 -4.83 -27.15
CA CYS A 57 -2.12 -3.49 -26.62
C CYS A 57 -3.43 -2.77 -26.30
N ILE A 58 -3.39 -1.87 -25.32
CA ILE A 58 -4.52 -1.02 -24.96
C ILE A 58 -4.09 0.45 -25.06
N GLU A 59 -4.90 1.28 -25.72
CA GLU A 59 -4.77 2.73 -25.65
C GLU A 59 -5.50 3.27 -24.42
N VAL A 60 -4.75 3.91 -23.54
CA VAL A 60 -5.21 4.35 -22.22
C VAL A 60 -4.91 5.83 -22.05
N PRO A 61 -5.79 6.65 -21.43
CA PRO A 61 -5.42 8.00 -21.02
C PRO A 61 -4.17 7.97 -20.15
N THR A 62 -3.19 8.81 -20.45
CA THR A 62 -1.88 8.84 -19.77
C THR A 62 -2.00 8.85 -18.25
N GLU A 63 -2.93 9.63 -17.70
CA GLU A 63 -3.17 9.72 -16.26
C GLU A 63 -3.53 8.39 -15.59
N ILE A 64 -4.24 7.50 -16.30
CA ILE A 64 -4.63 6.19 -15.75
C ILE A 64 -3.51 5.17 -15.97
N ALA A 65 -2.82 5.24 -17.11
CA ALA A 65 -1.63 4.45 -17.39
C ALA A 65 -0.57 4.61 -16.29
N ASP A 66 -0.28 5.86 -15.93
CA ASP A 66 0.73 6.18 -14.92
C ASP A 66 0.32 5.69 -13.52
N LYS A 67 -0.97 5.77 -13.18
CA LYS A 67 -1.49 5.20 -11.93
C LYS A 67 -1.35 3.68 -11.91
N ALA A 68 -1.66 3.01 -13.01
CA ALA A 68 -1.56 1.55 -13.10
C ALA A 68 -0.11 1.07 -12.96
N LEU A 69 0.85 1.75 -13.61
CA LEU A 69 2.27 1.47 -13.45
C LEU A 69 2.75 1.72 -12.01
N GLN A 70 2.31 2.82 -11.39
CA GLN A 70 2.63 3.11 -10.00
C GLN A 70 2.11 2.04 -9.04
N ILE A 71 0.86 1.57 -9.19
CA ILE A 71 0.31 0.49 -8.38
C ILE A 71 1.15 -0.77 -8.51
N GLN A 72 1.52 -1.16 -9.73
CA GLN A 72 2.32 -2.37 -9.95
C GLN A 72 3.69 -2.27 -9.28
N SER A 73 4.35 -1.11 -9.38
CA SER A 73 5.63 -0.88 -8.72
C SER A 73 5.51 -0.91 -7.19
N MET A 74 4.49 -0.23 -6.64
CA MET A 74 4.30 -0.08 -5.20
C MET A 74 3.77 -1.34 -4.53
N GLY A 75 2.95 -2.14 -5.23
CA GLY A 75 2.27 -3.31 -4.68
C GLY A 75 3.23 -4.36 -4.12
N ARG A 76 4.39 -4.57 -4.77
CA ARG A 76 5.44 -5.46 -4.25
C ARG A 76 6.04 -4.94 -2.94
N GLY A 77 6.28 -3.63 -2.86
CA GLY A 77 6.77 -2.97 -1.65
C GLY A 77 5.79 -3.10 -0.50
N ILE A 78 4.50 -2.85 -0.74
CA ILE A 78 3.44 -3.01 0.29
C ILE A 78 3.39 -4.45 0.79
N LYS A 79 3.41 -5.45 -0.10
CA LYS A 79 3.45 -6.88 0.28
C LYS A 79 4.64 -7.19 1.21
N CYS A 80 5.82 -6.67 0.87
CA CYS A 80 7.04 -6.88 1.66
C CYS A 80 6.91 -6.26 3.07
N ILE A 81 6.45 -5.00 3.15
CA ILE A 81 6.23 -4.32 4.44
C ILE A 81 5.22 -5.08 5.30
N CYS A 82 4.06 -5.44 4.74
CA CYS A 82 3.04 -6.18 5.46
C CYS A 82 3.54 -7.56 5.94
N PHE A 83 4.40 -8.22 5.15
CA PHE A 83 4.99 -9.50 5.54
C PHE A 83 5.99 -9.35 6.69
N ILE A 84 6.82 -8.31 6.66
CA ILE A 84 7.74 -7.98 7.75
C ILE A 84 6.95 -7.69 9.04
N ASP A 85 5.91 -6.84 8.96
CA ASP A 85 5.02 -6.55 10.09
C ASP A 85 4.36 -7.83 10.63
N LEU A 86 3.89 -8.71 9.75
CA LEU A 86 3.29 -9.99 10.14
C LEU A 86 4.29 -10.83 10.95
N VAL A 87 5.52 -10.98 10.48
CA VAL A 87 6.57 -11.73 11.18
C VAL A 87 6.85 -11.13 12.55
N PHE A 88 7.05 -9.81 12.64
CA PHE A 88 7.31 -9.15 13.93
C PHE A 88 6.13 -9.29 14.92
N ASN A 89 4.89 -9.16 14.44
CA ASN A 89 3.71 -9.33 15.27
C ASN A 89 3.53 -10.77 15.75
N LEU A 90 3.86 -11.77 14.92
CA LEU A 90 3.87 -13.18 15.31
C LEU A 90 4.98 -13.49 16.33
N VAL A 91 6.17 -12.90 16.17
CA VAL A 91 7.23 -13.01 17.18
C VAL A 91 6.79 -12.36 18.49
N TYR A 92 6.11 -11.21 18.43
CA TYR A 92 5.57 -10.54 19.62
C TYR A 92 4.51 -11.40 20.34
N MET A 93 3.72 -12.16 19.59
CA MET A 93 2.76 -13.12 20.14
C MET A 93 3.44 -14.25 20.94
N LEU A 94 4.68 -14.66 20.57
CA LEU A 94 5.44 -15.68 21.33
C LEU A 94 5.73 -15.24 22.78
N TYR A 95 5.75 -13.94 23.05
CA TYR A 95 5.86 -13.38 24.41
C TYR A 95 4.52 -13.39 25.18
N GLY A 96 3.48 -14.03 24.64
CA GLY A 96 2.18 -14.20 25.31
C GLY A 96 1.20 -13.05 25.11
N SER A 97 1.47 -12.12 24.20
CA SER A 97 0.60 -10.95 23.99
C SER A 97 -0.50 -11.21 22.96
N VAL A 98 -1.77 -11.20 23.43
CA VAL A 98 -2.97 -11.29 22.56
C VAL A 98 -3.02 -10.15 21.54
N ILE A 99 -2.44 -8.99 21.88
CA ILE A 99 -2.38 -7.83 20.99
C ILE A 99 -1.55 -8.15 19.73
N GLY A 100 -0.50 -8.96 19.85
CA GLY A 100 0.31 -9.41 18.71
C GLY A 100 -0.52 -10.19 17.69
N PHE A 101 -1.46 -11.01 18.14
CA PHE A 101 -2.37 -11.74 17.26
C PHE A 101 -3.28 -10.79 16.47
N ILE A 102 -3.89 -9.79 17.14
CA ILE A 102 -4.76 -8.81 16.47
C ILE A 102 -3.98 -8.04 15.39
N PHE A 103 -2.75 -7.62 15.69
CA PHE A 103 -1.90 -6.91 14.72
C PHE A 103 -1.38 -7.81 13.60
N SER A 104 -1.19 -9.11 13.85
CA SER A 104 -0.89 -10.08 12.79
C SER A 104 -2.04 -10.20 11.79
N LEU A 105 -3.30 -10.20 12.26
CA LEU A 105 -4.47 -10.20 11.38
C LEU A 105 -4.58 -8.91 10.55
N ALA A 106 -4.29 -7.76 11.15
CA ALA A 106 -4.24 -6.48 10.44
C ALA A 106 -3.13 -6.46 9.37
N SER A 107 -1.97 -7.07 9.65
CA SER A 107 -0.87 -7.18 8.68
C SER A 107 -1.24 -8.13 7.53
N ALA A 108 -1.89 -9.26 7.84
CA ALA A 108 -2.40 -10.20 6.86
C ALA A 108 -3.47 -9.55 5.96
N SER A 109 -4.38 -8.74 6.52
CA SER A 109 -5.38 -8.01 5.72
C SER A 109 -4.72 -7.04 4.74
N GLY A 110 -3.60 -6.42 5.12
CA GLY A 110 -2.74 -5.63 4.22
C GLY A 110 -2.21 -6.46 3.04
N ILE A 111 -1.70 -7.67 3.29
CA ILE A 111 -1.26 -8.58 2.21
C ILE A 111 -2.44 -8.93 1.30
N TYR A 112 -3.56 -9.38 1.86
CA TYR A 112 -4.74 -9.75 1.08
C TYR A 112 -5.31 -8.57 0.28
N SER A 113 -5.23 -7.35 0.81
CA SER A 113 -5.67 -6.15 0.10
C SER A 113 -4.93 -5.94 -1.22
N THR A 114 -3.66 -6.33 -1.31
CA THR A 114 -2.86 -6.21 -2.54
C THR A 114 -3.11 -7.34 -3.54
N TYR A 115 -3.68 -8.47 -3.11
CA TYR A 115 -4.10 -9.55 -4.02
C TYR A 115 -5.49 -9.28 -4.59
N TYR A 116 -6.44 -8.91 -3.74
CA TYR A 116 -7.81 -8.61 -4.14
C TYR A 116 -8.02 -7.15 -4.57
N GLN A 117 -6.97 -6.32 -4.52
CA GLN A 117 -7.01 -4.89 -4.81
C GLN A 117 -8.13 -4.14 -4.05
N SER A 118 -8.38 -4.57 -2.81
CA SER A 118 -9.51 -4.11 -2.00
C SER A 118 -9.11 -2.96 -1.07
N ARG A 119 -9.71 -1.79 -1.29
CA ARG A 119 -9.51 -0.61 -0.43
C ARG A 119 -9.94 -0.83 1.01
N SER A 120 -11.05 -1.56 1.23
CA SER A 120 -11.57 -1.80 2.58
C SER A 120 -10.58 -2.58 3.46
N LEU A 121 -9.97 -3.64 2.91
CA LEU A 121 -8.95 -4.41 3.61
C LEU A 121 -7.70 -3.56 3.88
N LEU A 122 -7.30 -2.73 2.90
CA LEU A 122 -6.16 -1.83 3.09
C LEU A 122 -6.44 -0.74 4.14
N THR A 123 -7.68 -0.27 4.28
CA THR A 123 -8.09 0.66 5.34
C THR A 123 -7.85 0.06 6.73
N CYS A 124 -8.16 -1.23 6.91
CA CYS A 124 -7.88 -1.93 8.17
C CYS A 124 -6.39 -1.88 8.51
N TYR A 125 -5.53 -2.19 7.53
CA TYR A 125 -4.08 -2.11 7.70
C TYR A 125 -3.60 -0.66 7.94
N LEU A 126 -4.18 0.34 7.27
CA LEU A 126 -3.86 1.75 7.51
C LEU A 126 -4.22 2.21 8.93
N CYS A 127 -5.37 1.79 9.47
CA CYS A 127 -5.72 2.07 10.86
C CYS A 127 -4.67 1.49 11.82
N TYR A 128 -4.23 0.26 11.57
CA TYR A 128 -3.13 -0.35 12.31
C TYR A 128 -1.83 0.48 12.22
N GLN A 129 -1.44 0.94 11.03
CA GLN A 129 -0.26 1.79 10.84
C GLN A 129 -0.33 3.09 11.65
N TYR A 130 -1.50 3.76 11.70
CA TYR A 130 -1.65 4.97 12.52
C TYR A 130 -1.60 4.69 14.01
N ILE A 131 -2.17 3.57 14.48
CA ILE A 131 -2.05 3.15 15.88
C ILE A 131 -0.57 2.92 16.24
N MET A 132 0.21 2.30 15.35
CA MET A 132 1.64 2.09 15.56
C MET A 132 2.43 3.40 15.62
N VAL A 133 2.15 4.36 14.72
CA VAL A 133 2.76 5.70 14.76
C VAL A 133 2.46 6.40 16.09
N LEU A 134 1.19 6.40 16.51
CA LEU A 134 0.77 7.00 17.78
C LEU A 134 1.45 6.31 18.98
N SER A 135 1.52 4.98 19.00
CA SER A 135 2.17 4.22 20.06
C SER A 135 3.66 4.57 20.19
N LYS A 136 4.39 4.70 19.07
CA LYS A 136 5.79 5.13 19.07
C LYS A 136 5.96 6.57 19.56
N LEU A 137 5.06 7.46 19.18
CA LEU A 137 5.06 8.84 19.70
C LEU A 137 4.86 8.87 21.22
N LEU A 138 3.89 8.12 21.75
CA LEU A 138 3.65 8.01 23.19
C LEU A 138 4.86 7.42 23.92
N THR A 139 5.55 6.44 23.32
CA THR A 139 6.77 5.85 23.88
C THR A 139 7.90 6.87 23.97
N ILE A 140 8.07 7.73 22.96
CA ILE A 140 9.07 8.82 22.99
C ILE A 140 8.73 9.82 24.10
N ILE A 141 7.47 10.26 24.18
CA ILE A 141 7.01 11.19 25.22
C ILE A 141 7.25 10.60 26.62
N PHE A 142 6.94 9.31 26.80
CA PHE A 142 7.19 8.60 28.05
C PHE A 142 8.68 8.58 28.42
N TYR A 143 9.58 8.25 27.49
CA TYR A 143 11.01 8.25 27.78
C TYR A 143 11.56 9.66 28.05
N ILE A 144 11.04 10.68 27.36
CA ILE A 144 11.41 12.08 27.65
C ILE A 144 10.92 12.47 29.05
N ALA A 145 9.70 12.11 29.44
CA ALA A 145 9.18 12.41 30.78
C ALA A 145 10.04 11.77 31.89
N LEU A 146 10.55 10.55 31.67
CA LEU A 146 11.46 9.88 32.60
C LEU A 146 12.87 10.48 32.69
N THR A 147 13.20 11.48 31.87
CA THR A 147 14.47 12.23 32.04
C THR A 147 14.44 13.15 33.26
N ASP A 148 13.25 13.53 33.72
CA ASP A 148 13.06 14.26 34.98
C ASP A 148 13.27 13.31 36.17
N SER A 149 14.11 13.72 37.13
CA SER A 149 14.44 12.91 38.30
C SER A 149 13.24 12.65 39.20
N ASP A 150 12.32 13.61 39.34
CA ASP A 150 11.17 13.48 40.23
C ASP A 150 10.18 12.48 39.64
N VAL A 151 9.88 12.61 38.35
CA VAL A 151 9.02 11.66 37.61
C VAL A 151 9.62 10.25 37.62
N ARG A 152 10.94 10.13 37.41
CA ARG A 152 11.65 8.85 37.43
C ARG A 152 11.59 8.18 38.81
N ASN A 153 11.79 8.94 39.88
CA ASN A 153 11.72 8.43 41.25
C ASN A 153 10.30 7.96 41.57
N THR A 154 9.27 8.76 41.27
CA THR A 154 7.87 8.38 41.44
C THR A 154 7.52 7.13 40.62
N PHE A 155 8.05 6.98 39.40
CA PHE A 155 7.84 5.76 38.61
C PHE A 155 8.47 4.53 39.28
N HIS A 156 9.71 4.64 39.78
CA HIS A 156 10.41 3.53 40.44
C HIS A 156 9.74 3.12 41.76
N GLU A 157 9.18 4.07 42.51
CA GLU A 157 8.39 3.78 43.71
C GLU A 157 7.11 2.99 43.40
N ASN A 158 6.41 3.35 42.33
CA ASN A 158 5.18 2.68 41.92
C ASN A 158 5.42 1.31 41.24
N TYR A 159 6.56 1.15 40.58
CA TYR A 159 6.88 -0.06 39.80
C TYR A 159 8.33 -0.55 40.07
N PRO A 160 8.64 -1.00 41.30
CA PRO A 160 10.01 -1.35 41.71
C PRO A 160 10.60 -2.54 40.93
N GLN A 161 9.76 -3.37 40.31
CA GLN A 161 10.18 -4.50 39.49
C GLN A 161 10.73 -4.11 38.11
N ILE A 162 10.51 -2.87 37.65
CA ILE A 162 10.93 -2.41 36.32
C ILE A 162 12.30 -1.74 36.44
N GLN A 163 13.33 -2.41 35.91
CA GLN A 163 14.67 -1.84 35.83
C GLN A 163 14.77 -0.86 34.65
N LEU A 164 14.90 0.43 34.96
CA LEU A 164 15.16 1.46 33.96
C LEU A 164 16.66 1.55 33.66
N PRO A 165 17.08 1.73 32.39
CA PRO A 165 18.47 1.95 32.08
C PRO A 165 18.99 3.24 32.72
N GLU A 166 20.28 3.27 33.07
CA GLU A 166 20.89 4.45 33.70
C GLU A 166 20.76 5.69 32.82
N THR A 167 21.06 5.54 31.53
CA THR A 167 20.93 6.58 30.50
C THR A 167 19.74 6.33 29.58
N LEU A 168 18.83 7.31 29.47
CA LEU A 168 17.67 7.24 28.57
C LEU A 168 17.95 7.71 27.13
N ALA A 169 19.16 8.23 26.86
CA ALA A 169 19.52 8.78 25.55
C ALA A 169 19.38 7.74 24.41
N ALA A 170 19.87 6.52 24.60
CA ALA A 170 19.77 5.47 23.60
C ALA A 170 18.32 5.00 23.34
N PRO A 171 17.49 4.71 24.37
CA PRO A 171 16.06 4.43 24.18
C PRO A 171 15.30 5.54 23.44
N ILE A 172 15.56 6.81 23.78
CA ILE A 172 14.94 7.97 23.11
C ILE A 172 15.34 7.98 21.63
N PHE A 173 16.64 7.92 21.34
CA PHE A 173 17.14 7.95 19.97
C PHE A 173 16.57 6.80 19.11
N MET A 174 16.62 5.57 19.63
CA MET A 174 16.08 4.40 18.93
C MET A 174 14.57 4.51 18.71
N SER A 175 13.82 4.98 19.71
CA SER A 175 12.37 5.17 19.59
C SER A 175 12.02 6.25 18.57
N SER A 176 12.78 7.36 18.53
CA SER A 176 12.64 8.41 17.52
C SER A 176 12.92 7.88 16.11
N MET A 177 13.99 7.12 15.92
CA MET A 177 14.30 6.51 14.62
C MET A 177 13.15 5.60 14.14
N LEU A 178 12.65 4.74 15.03
CA LEU A 178 11.53 3.85 14.72
C LEU A 178 10.24 4.62 14.41
N PHE A 179 9.98 5.74 15.09
CA PHE A 179 8.83 6.61 14.79
C PHE A 179 8.90 7.19 13.37
N PHE A 180 10.07 7.66 12.94
CA PHE A 180 10.23 8.18 11.57
C PHE A 180 10.07 7.09 10.52
N ILE A 181 10.65 5.90 10.75
CA ILE A 181 10.47 4.75 9.84
C ILE A 181 8.99 4.37 9.74
N GLN A 182 8.29 4.25 10.89
CA GLN A 182 6.86 3.93 10.90
C GLN A 182 6.01 5.01 10.19
N THR A 183 6.35 6.28 10.39
CA THR A 183 5.67 7.40 9.72
C THR A 183 5.86 7.34 8.21
N TYR A 184 7.09 7.06 7.76
CA TYR A 184 7.38 6.86 6.34
C TYR A 184 6.56 5.71 5.76
N ILE A 185 6.51 4.57 6.45
CA ILE A 185 5.70 3.41 6.05
C ILE A 185 4.21 3.80 5.95
N ALA A 186 3.65 4.45 6.97
CA ALA A 186 2.25 4.88 6.97
C ALA A 186 1.93 5.82 5.78
N CYS A 187 2.83 6.77 5.49
CA CYS A 187 2.72 7.64 4.31
C CYS A 187 2.79 6.85 2.99
N TYR A 188 3.70 5.88 2.89
CA TYR A 188 3.87 5.03 1.72
C TYR A 188 2.62 4.17 1.46
N VAL A 189 2.05 3.55 2.50
CA VAL A 189 0.81 2.78 2.42
C VAL A 189 -0.37 3.69 2.06
N ARG A 190 -0.45 4.90 2.64
CA ARG A 190 -1.50 5.88 2.30
C ARG A 190 -1.43 6.30 0.84
N LYS A 191 -0.23 6.51 0.31
CA LYS A 191 -0.03 6.81 -1.11
C LYS A 191 -0.57 5.67 -1.98
N TYR A 192 -0.26 4.42 -1.64
CA TYR A 192 -0.82 3.25 -2.35
C TYR A 192 -2.35 3.19 -2.25
N TYR A 193 -2.93 3.43 -1.07
CA TYR A 193 -4.38 3.45 -0.87
C TYR A 193 -5.10 4.48 -1.76
N ASN A 194 -4.51 5.67 -1.93
CA ASN A 194 -5.10 6.70 -2.77
C ASN A 194 -5.01 6.39 -4.28
N LEU A 195 -4.08 5.50 -4.67
CA LEU A 195 -3.97 5.05 -6.05
C LEU A 195 -5.01 3.99 -6.41
N LEU A 196 -5.48 3.18 -5.45
CA LEU A 196 -6.49 2.15 -5.71
C LEU A 196 -7.81 2.75 -6.23
N PRO A 197 -8.48 2.10 -7.20
CA PRO A 197 -9.77 2.59 -7.71
C PRO A 197 -10.84 2.59 -6.61
N ASN A 198 -11.67 3.63 -6.55
CA ASN A 198 -12.87 3.61 -5.69
C ASN A 198 -13.90 2.63 -6.26
N SER A 199 -14.76 2.09 -5.40
CA SER A 199 -15.88 1.21 -5.81
C SER A 199 -16.85 1.86 -6.81
N GLY A 200 -16.88 3.19 -6.91
CA GLY A 200 -17.60 3.96 -7.93
C GLY A 200 -16.80 4.29 -9.20
N ASP A 201 -15.47 4.21 -9.16
CA ASP A 201 -14.58 4.52 -10.29
C ASP A 201 -14.36 3.28 -11.16
N LYS A 202 -15.43 2.72 -11.71
CA LYS A 202 -15.35 1.63 -12.70
C LYS A 202 -14.99 2.21 -14.07
N LYS A 203 -13.69 2.47 -14.30
CA LYS A 203 -13.16 2.68 -15.66
C LYS A 203 -12.33 1.46 -16.03
N TYR A 204 -13.04 0.46 -16.52
CA TYR A 204 -12.43 -0.75 -17.06
C TYR A 204 -11.86 -0.47 -18.43
N PHE A 205 -10.71 -1.06 -18.70
CA PHE A 205 -10.14 -1.11 -20.02
C PHE A 205 -10.70 -2.35 -20.71
N VAL A 206 -11.36 -2.17 -21.85
CA VAL A 206 -11.62 -3.29 -22.76
C VAL A 206 -10.40 -3.41 -23.64
N ALA A 207 -9.56 -4.42 -23.39
CA ALA A 207 -8.48 -4.73 -24.31
C ALA A 207 -9.06 -5.09 -25.68
N ARG A 208 -8.63 -4.41 -26.75
CA ARG A 208 -8.92 -4.84 -28.12
C ARG A 208 -7.66 -5.47 -28.70
N ALA A 209 -7.79 -6.67 -29.25
CA ALA A 209 -6.74 -7.25 -30.06
C ALA A 209 -6.46 -6.32 -31.24
N LEU A 210 -5.19 -6.06 -31.53
CA LEU A 210 -4.81 -5.42 -32.79
C LEU A 210 -5.16 -6.37 -33.94
N PRO A 211 -5.70 -5.87 -35.06
CA PRO A 211 -5.89 -6.70 -36.24
C PRO A 211 -4.53 -7.28 -36.65
N SER A 212 -4.46 -8.61 -36.79
CA SER A 212 -3.29 -9.30 -37.31
C SER A 212 -3.02 -8.80 -38.73
N VAL A 213 -1.85 -8.21 -38.96
CA VAL A 213 -1.35 -7.86 -40.30
C VAL A 213 -0.85 -9.11 -40.99
#